data_AF-A0A437M4V2-F1
#
_entry.id   AF-A0A437M4V2-F1
#
_cell.length_a   1.000
_cell.length_b   1.000
_cell.length_c   1.000
_cell.angle_alpha   90.00
_cell.angle_beta   90.00
_cell.angle_gamma   90.00
#
_symmetry.space_group_name_H-M   'P 1'
#
loop_
_entity.id
_entity.type
_entity.pdbx_description
1 polymer ?
#
loop_
_entity_poly.entity_id
_entity_poly.type
_entity_poly.pdbx_seq_one_letter_code
_entity_poly.pdbx_strand_id
1 'polypeptide(L)'
;MIAIVLLAISGVINAAPPTPGTYMLEGGSYTISVEMAGANLLVHEPNRDSTYTPQSDGSYHTYSEKTGSTYGMRAVDDRTIEAFKPGTGGAPTRLVLMNRATPTGEAVANADSEKWEKIANDYMAKTQSDPANVQSWAACGAVAMKRAASSKADADAYASQMAGMLRQMDSTTSPCPEVFTF
;
A
#
# COMPACT_ATOMS: atom_id res chain seq x y z
N MET A 1 32.81 -42.95 -25.38
CA MET A 1 32.88 -41.79 -24.47
C MET A 1 31.82 -40.79 -24.89
N ILE A 2 30.80 -40.56 -24.07
CA ILE A 2 29.76 -39.55 -24.33
C ILE A 2 30.14 -38.32 -23.51
N ALA A 3 30.39 -37.20 -24.19
CA ALA A 3 30.63 -35.90 -23.55
C ALA A 3 29.29 -35.22 -23.26
N ILE A 4 28.99 -35.01 -21.98
CA ILE A 4 27.83 -34.22 -21.55
C ILE A 4 28.27 -32.76 -21.49
N VAL A 5 27.70 -31.93 -22.37
CA VAL A 5 27.83 -30.48 -22.33
C VAL A 5 26.85 -29.93 -21.30
N LEU A 6 27.35 -29.46 -20.15
CA LEU A 6 26.57 -28.65 -19.22
C LEU A 6 26.38 -27.25 -19.83
N LEU A 7 25.19 -26.98 -20.35
CA LEU A 7 24.73 -25.60 -20.57
C LEU A 7 24.44 -24.96 -19.19
N ALA A 8 25.34 -24.09 -18.74
CA ALA A 8 25.04 -23.17 -17.66
C ALA A 8 24.05 -22.12 -18.18
N ILE A 9 22.77 -22.28 -17.85
CA ILE A 9 21.75 -21.26 -18.08
C ILE A 9 21.97 -20.19 -17.01
N SER A 10 22.68 -19.12 -17.36
CA SER A 10 22.77 -17.92 -16.52
C SER A 10 21.40 -17.25 -16.48
N GLY A 11 20.61 -17.55 -15.45
CA GLY A 11 19.38 -16.83 -15.18
C GLY A 11 19.71 -15.38 -14.82
N VAL A 12 19.18 -14.43 -15.59
CA VAL A 12 19.09 -13.03 -15.15
C VAL A 12 18.13 -12.99 -13.97
N ILE A 13 18.67 -12.76 -12.77
CA ILE A 13 17.87 -12.46 -11.59
C ILE A 13 17.35 -11.03 -11.78
N ASN A 14 16.19 -10.89 -12.41
CA ASN A 14 15.46 -9.62 -12.36
C ASN A 14 15.01 -9.43 -10.90
N ALA A 15 15.54 -8.40 -10.24
CA ALA A 15 15.02 -7.98 -8.96
C ALA A 15 13.52 -7.70 -9.11
N ALA A 16 12.71 -8.22 -8.18
CA ALA A 16 11.28 -7.95 -8.20
C ALA A 16 11.04 -6.43 -8.09
N PRO A 17 10.03 -5.88 -8.77
CA PRO A 17 9.70 -4.47 -8.60
C PRO A 17 9.30 -4.20 -7.14
N PRO A 18 9.54 -2.99 -6.62
CA PRO A 18 9.04 -2.59 -5.31
C PRO A 18 7.55 -2.88 -5.16
N THR A 19 7.16 -3.42 -4.00
CA THR A 19 5.75 -3.58 -3.64
C THR A 19 5.10 -2.20 -3.55
N PRO A 20 4.03 -1.89 -4.30
CA PRO A 20 3.32 -0.62 -4.14
C PRO A 20 2.84 -0.42 -2.70
N GLY A 21 2.93 0.80 -2.18
CA GLY A 21 2.51 1.13 -0.82
C GLY A 21 3.23 2.30 -0.18
N THR A 22 2.90 2.57 1.10
CA THR A 22 3.56 3.58 1.90
C THR A 22 4.75 2.97 2.62
N TYR A 23 5.93 3.56 2.42
CA TYR A 23 7.17 3.20 3.07
C TYR A 23 7.58 4.26 4.08
N MET A 24 8.18 3.82 5.17
CA MET A 24 8.74 4.69 6.22
C MET A 24 10.24 4.47 6.35
N LEU A 25 10.98 5.56 6.52
CA LEU A 25 12.41 5.53 6.81
C LEU A 25 12.69 4.69 8.06
N GLU A 26 13.61 3.73 7.95
CA GLU A 26 14.04 2.94 9.11
C GLU A 26 14.69 3.86 10.16
N GLY A 27 14.17 3.84 11.39
CA GLY A 27 14.65 4.71 12.48
C GLY A 27 14.20 6.18 12.38
N GLY A 28 13.27 6.51 11.48
CA GLY A 28 12.74 7.87 11.32
C GLY A 28 11.22 7.92 11.18
N SER A 29 10.68 9.13 10.95
CA SER A 29 9.24 9.37 10.74
C SER A 29 8.91 9.81 9.32
N TYR A 30 9.90 9.89 8.43
CA TYR A 30 9.70 10.29 7.06
C TYR A 30 9.07 9.16 6.25
N THR A 31 8.03 9.48 5.48
CA THR A 31 7.26 8.51 4.68
C THR A 31 7.19 8.93 3.22
N ILE A 32 7.16 7.93 2.34
CA ILE A 32 6.88 8.09 0.91
C ILE A 32 5.84 7.08 0.47
N SER A 33 5.08 7.39 -0.57
CA SER A 33 4.24 6.41 -1.26
C SER A 33 4.89 6.00 -2.57
N VAL A 34 4.78 4.72 -2.90
CA VAL A 34 5.38 4.11 -4.08
C VAL A 34 4.31 3.41 -4.88
N GLU A 35 4.26 3.69 -6.18
CA GLU A 35 3.31 3.09 -7.12
C GLU A 35 4.02 2.65 -8.40
N MET A 36 3.45 1.66 -9.10
CA MET A 36 3.93 1.24 -10.42
C MET A 36 3.10 1.93 -11.50
N ALA A 37 3.76 2.69 -12.37
CA ALA A 37 3.17 3.33 -13.55
C ALA A 37 3.71 2.64 -14.82
N GLY A 38 3.11 1.50 -15.16
CA GLY A 38 3.64 0.60 -16.18
C GLY A 38 5.00 0.04 -15.75
N ALA A 39 6.05 0.31 -16.53
CA ALA A 39 7.41 -0.10 -16.20
C ALA A 39 8.15 0.88 -15.26
N ASN A 40 7.61 2.09 -15.06
CA ASN A 40 8.23 3.10 -14.22
C ASN A 40 7.74 2.99 -12.77
N LEU A 41 8.58 3.46 -11.85
CA LEU A 41 8.23 3.62 -10.44
C LEU A 41 7.87 5.08 -10.19
N LEU A 42 6.68 5.33 -9.66
CA LEU A 42 6.27 6.66 -9.21
C LEU A 42 6.45 6.74 -7.70
N VAL A 43 7.15 7.78 -7.25
CA VAL A 43 7.41 8.04 -5.84
C VAL A 43 6.78 9.37 -5.46
N HIS A 44 5.90 9.33 -4.47
CA HIS A 44 5.25 10.47 -3.88
C HIS A 44 5.93 10.82 -2.56
N GLU A 45 6.61 11.95 -2.55
CA GLU A 45 7.15 12.60 -1.35
C GLU A 45 6.18 13.71 -0.92
N PRO A 46 6.21 14.18 0.33
CA PRO A 46 5.24 15.16 0.84
C PRO A 46 5.06 16.44 -0.01
N ASN A 47 6.09 16.84 -0.75
CA ASN A 47 6.11 18.08 -1.54
C ASN A 47 6.43 17.86 -3.02
N ARG A 48 6.54 16.60 -3.48
CA ARG A 48 7.01 16.29 -4.83
C ARG A 48 6.67 14.87 -5.26
N ASP A 49 6.32 14.75 -6.53
CA ASP A 49 6.32 13.48 -7.23
C ASP A 49 7.58 13.32 -8.09
N SER A 50 8.13 12.10 -8.11
CA SER A 50 9.30 11.75 -8.88
C SER A 50 9.07 10.45 -9.64
N THR A 51 9.17 10.50 -10.96
CA THR A 51 9.16 9.31 -11.81
C THR A 51 10.57 8.75 -11.91
N TYR A 52 10.73 7.47 -11.59
CA TYR A 52 11.97 6.74 -11.75
C TYR A 52 11.84 5.72 -12.89
N THR A 53 12.85 5.69 -13.75
CA THR A 53 12.91 4.80 -14.92
C THR A 53 13.68 3.51 -14.59
N PRO A 54 13.20 2.35 -15.03
CA PRO A 54 13.85 1.07 -14.75
C PRO A 54 15.22 1.00 -15.43
N GLN A 55 16.15 0.33 -14.77
CA GLN A 55 17.52 0.09 -15.21
C GLN A 55 17.75 -1.41 -15.43
N SER A 56 18.80 -1.76 -16.16
CA SER A 56 19.13 -3.16 -16.46
C SER A 56 19.56 -3.99 -15.24
N ASP A 57 19.90 -3.35 -14.13
CA ASP A 57 20.29 -3.99 -12.88
C ASP A 57 19.09 -4.20 -11.91
N GLY A 58 17.87 -3.89 -12.36
CA GLY A 58 16.65 -3.99 -11.56
C GLY A 58 16.41 -2.81 -10.62
N SER A 59 17.27 -1.79 -10.65
CA SER A 59 17.02 -0.52 -9.96
C SER A 59 16.16 0.42 -10.80
N TYR A 60 15.70 1.49 -10.17
CA TYR A 60 14.93 2.57 -10.77
C TYR A 60 15.66 3.88 -10.52
N HIS A 61 15.85 4.73 -11.52
CA HIS A 61 16.60 5.98 -11.42
C HIS A 61 15.77 7.21 -11.81
N THR A 62 15.99 8.33 -11.12
CA THR A 62 15.48 9.65 -11.51
C THR A 62 16.58 10.69 -11.44
N TYR A 63 16.55 11.68 -12.34
CA TYR A 63 17.48 12.81 -12.32
C TYR A 63 16.78 14.06 -11.77
N SER A 64 17.46 14.77 -10.87
CA SER A 64 16.99 16.05 -10.34
C SER A 64 17.86 17.19 -10.86
N GLU A 65 17.29 18.05 -11.70
CA GLU A 65 17.94 19.26 -12.20
C GLU A 65 18.32 20.23 -11.06
N LYS A 66 17.50 20.28 -10.00
CA LYS A 66 17.73 21.16 -8.85
C LYS A 66 19.04 20.84 -8.12
N THR A 67 19.38 19.56 -8.02
CA THR A 67 20.57 19.10 -7.29
C THR A 67 21.67 18.57 -8.21
N GLY A 68 21.47 18.61 -9.53
CA GLY A 68 22.39 18.04 -10.53
C GLY A 68 22.77 16.58 -10.23
N SER A 69 21.83 15.78 -9.71
CA SER A 69 22.14 14.45 -9.17
C SER A 69 21.09 13.42 -9.58
N THR A 70 21.56 12.20 -9.85
CA THR A 70 20.70 11.02 -10.02
C THR A 70 20.45 10.37 -8.67
N TYR A 71 19.22 9.94 -8.45
CA TYR A 71 18.80 9.15 -7.29
C TYR A 71 18.28 7.81 -7.76
N GLY A 72 18.53 6.77 -6.98
CA GLY A 72 18.12 5.41 -7.28
C GLY A 72 17.25 4.81 -6.18
N MET A 73 16.36 3.91 -6.58
CA MET A 73 15.61 3.03 -5.71
C MET A 73 15.70 1.58 -6.18
N ARG A 74 15.73 0.64 -5.24
CA ARG A 74 15.64 -0.81 -5.53
C ARG A 74 14.89 -1.53 -4.43
N ALA A 75 14.21 -2.60 -4.78
CA ALA A 75 13.68 -3.55 -3.79
C ALA A 75 14.83 -4.39 -3.22
N VAL A 76 14.80 -4.61 -1.91
CA VAL A 76 15.67 -5.57 -1.21
C VAL A 76 14.89 -6.86 -0.94
N ASP A 77 13.65 -6.72 -0.48
CA ASP A 77 12.70 -7.79 -0.23
C ASP A 77 11.26 -7.27 -0.41
N ASP A 78 10.25 -8.07 -0.06
CA ASP A 78 8.84 -7.73 -0.28
C ASP A 78 8.33 -6.55 0.58
N ARG A 79 9.11 -6.16 1.60
CA ARG A 79 8.78 -5.09 2.55
C ARG A 79 9.82 -3.99 2.61
N THR A 80 10.96 -4.13 1.95
CA THR A 80 12.08 -3.20 2.10
C THR A 80 12.55 -2.69 0.76
N ILE A 81 12.69 -1.38 0.66
CA ILE A 81 13.35 -0.70 -0.45
C ILE A 81 14.56 0.07 0.06
N GLU A 82 15.51 0.28 -0.83
CA GLU A 82 16.68 1.10 -0.59
C GLU A 82 16.67 2.31 -1.54
N ALA A 83 16.82 3.51 -0.98
CA ALA A 83 17.11 4.73 -1.70
C ALA A 83 18.62 5.02 -1.66
N PHE A 84 19.22 5.36 -2.79
CA PHE A 84 20.67 5.54 -2.91
C PHE A 84 21.04 6.58 -3.97
N LYS A 85 22.31 7.00 -3.98
CA LYS A 85 22.88 7.83 -5.04
C LYS A 85 23.78 6.96 -5.92
N PRO A 86 23.45 6.73 -7.20
CA PRO A 86 24.27 5.90 -8.07
C PRO A 86 25.70 6.43 -8.19
N GLY A 87 26.68 5.53 -8.20
CA GLY A 87 28.09 5.86 -8.48
C GLY A 87 28.86 6.56 -7.35
N THR A 88 28.26 6.81 -6.18
CA THR A 88 28.96 7.50 -5.08
C THR A 88 29.46 6.59 -3.96
N GLY A 89 29.11 5.29 -3.97
CA GLY A 89 29.52 4.33 -2.94
C GLY A 89 28.96 4.60 -1.53
N GLY A 90 28.04 5.58 -1.40
CA GLY A 90 27.37 5.88 -0.13
C GLY A 90 26.45 4.74 0.32
N ALA A 91 26.32 4.57 1.64
CA ALA A 91 25.39 3.61 2.21
C ALA A 91 23.95 3.95 1.78
N PRO A 92 23.16 2.97 1.32
CA PRO A 92 21.76 3.19 0.97
C PRO A 92 20.93 3.47 2.22
N THR A 93 19.88 4.28 2.04
CA THR A 93 18.85 4.52 3.03
C THR A 93 17.77 3.45 2.90
N ARG A 94 17.41 2.79 4.00
CA ARG A 94 16.37 1.75 4.02
C ARG A 94 15.01 2.33 4.37
N LEU A 95 13.99 1.93 3.62
CA LEU A 95 12.60 2.23 3.93
C LEU A 95 11.79 0.95 4.00
N VAL A 96 10.92 0.87 5.01
CA VAL A 96 10.12 -0.31 5.34
C VAL A 96 8.65 -0.06 5.04
N LEU A 97 8.01 -1.02 4.39
CA LEU A 97 6.61 -1.00 4.00
C LEU A 97 5.71 -0.99 5.24
N MET A 98 4.94 0.08 5.39
CA MET A 98 3.96 0.26 6.46
C MET A 98 2.60 -0.29 6.05
N ASN A 99 2.16 0.06 4.84
CA ASN A 99 0.94 -0.44 4.24
C ASN A 99 1.20 -0.81 2.77
N ARG A 100 0.57 -1.87 2.29
CA ARG A 100 0.53 -2.16 0.86
C ARG A 100 -0.46 -1.19 0.22
N ALA A 101 -0.11 -0.62 -0.93
CA ALA A 101 -1.09 0.02 -1.75
C ALA A 101 -2.04 -1.09 -2.22
N THR A 102 -3.31 -0.88 -1.96
CA THR A 102 -4.35 -1.50 -2.76
C THR A 102 -4.02 -1.21 -4.22
N PRO A 103 -4.01 -2.20 -5.13
CA PRO A 103 -3.78 -1.92 -6.54
C PRO A 103 -4.69 -0.76 -6.95
N THR A 104 -4.10 0.36 -7.34
CA THR A 104 -4.77 1.43 -8.08
C THR A 104 -5.02 0.93 -9.50
N GLY A 105 -5.78 -0.17 -9.62
CA GLY A 105 -6.68 -0.31 -10.74
C GLY A 105 -7.74 0.78 -10.57
N GLU A 106 -8.35 1.18 -11.67
CA GLU A 106 -9.65 1.89 -11.68
C GLU A 106 -10.46 1.53 -10.45
N ALA A 107 -11.16 2.51 -9.85
CA ALA A 107 -12.21 2.23 -8.87
C ALA A 107 -12.97 1.01 -9.40
N VAL A 108 -12.73 -0.16 -8.82
CA VAL A 108 -13.38 -1.38 -9.26
C VAL A 108 -14.77 -1.09 -8.77
N ALA A 109 -15.63 -0.62 -9.67
CA ALA A 109 -17.00 -0.30 -9.34
C ALA A 109 -17.50 -1.57 -8.67
N ASN A 110 -17.63 -1.51 -7.34
CA ASN A 110 -18.15 -2.64 -6.63
C ASN A 110 -19.55 -2.79 -7.21
N ALA A 111 -19.90 -3.95 -7.74
CA ALA A 111 -21.25 -4.15 -8.29
C ALA A 111 -22.33 -3.79 -7.26
N ASP A 112 -21.94 -3.80 -5.96
CA ASP A 112 -22.73 -3.40 -4.81
C ASP A 112 -22.38 -1.99 -4.27
N SER A 113 -21.72 -1.08 -5.01
CA SER A 113 -21.27 0.23 -4.49
C SER A 113 -22.45 1.03 -3.91
N GLU A 114 -23.55 1.14 -4.67
CA GLU A 114 -24.77 1.83 -4.22
C GLU A 114 -25.35 1.22 -2.94
N LYS A 115 -25.31 -0.11 -2.82
CA LYS A 115 -25.76 -0.82 -1.62
C LYS A 115 -24.88 -0.46 -0.42
N TRP A 116 -23.56 -0.48 -0.58
CA TRP A 116 -22.63 -0.18 0.51
C TRP A 116 -22.66 1.30 0.92
N GLU A 117 -22.80 2.21 -0.03
CA GLU A 117 -23.01 3.65 0.23
C GLU A 117 -24.31 3.88 0.99
N LYS A 118 -25.40 3.20 0.60
CA LYS A 118 -26.67 3.29 1.33
C LYS A 118 -26.51 2.80 2.78
N ILE A 119 -25.86 1.65 2.98
CA ILE A 119 -25.59 1.10 4.31
C ILE A 119 -24.72 2.06 5.14
N ALA A 120 -23.70 2.67 4.54
CA ALA A 120 -22.87 3.67 5.21
C ALA A 120 -23.68 4.88 5.68
N ASN A 121 -24.55 5.41 4.82
CA ASN A 121 -25.43 6.52 5.17
C ASN A 121 -26.41 6.17 6.30
N ASP A 122 -26.97 4.95 6.29
CA ASP A 122 -27.84 4.46 7.36
C ASP A 122 -27.09 4.41 8.71
N TYR A 123 -25.81 3.99 8.74
CA TYR A 123 -25.01 4.03 9.98
C TYR A 123 -24.62 5.43 10.41
N MET A 124 -24.31 6.32 9.48
CA MET A 124 -24.08 7.73 9.81
C MET A 124 -25.31 8.37 10.45
N ALA A 125 -26.52 8.03 10.00
CA ALA A 125 -27.74 8.47 10.69
C ALA A 125 -27.88 7.87 12.11
N LYS A 126 -27.41 6.63 12.33
CA LYS A 126 -27.38 6.03 13.68
C LYS A 126 -26.43 6.74 14.64
N THR A 127 -25.33 7.31 14.16
CA THR A 127 -24.46 8.15 15.02
C THR A 127 -25.19 9.34 15.64
N GLN A 128 -26.26 9.83 15.01
CA GLN A 128 -27.05 10.96 15.50
C GLN A 128 -28.18 10.52 16.44
N SER A 129 -28.72 9.32 16.26
CA SER A 129 -29.89 8.81 16.98
C SER A 129 -29.56 7.85 18.12
N ASP A 130 -28.34 7.30 18.16
CA ASP A 130 -27.84 6.42 19.22
C ASP A 130 -26.47 6.93 19.74
N PRO A 131 -26.48 7.94 20.63
CA PRO A 131 -25.27 8.55 21.16
C PRO A 131 -24.46 7.60 22.06
N ALA A 132 -25.05 6.49 22.54
CA ALA A 132 -24.34 5.51 23.36
C ALA A 132 -23.36 4.67 22.54
N ASN A 133 -23.56 4.57 21.22
CA ASN A 133 -22.79 3.70 20.32
C ASN A 133 -22.16 4.46 19.14
N VAL A 134 -21.94 5.77 19.26
CA VAL A 134 -21.42 6.62 18.16
C VAL A 134 -20.18 6.04 17.51
N GLN A 135 -19.21 5.60 18.33
CA GLN A 135 -17.94 5.08 17.83
C GLN A 135 -18.11 3.78 17.05
N SER A 136 -19.01 2.92 17.51
CA SER A 136 -19.37 1.68 16.80
C SER A 136 -20.08 1.97 15.50
N TRP A 137 -21.07 2.88 15.49
CA TRP A 137 -21.78 3.28 14.28
C TRP A 137 -20.87 3.98 13.27
N ALA A 138 -19.94 4.83 13.74
CA ALA A 138 -18.95 5.47 12.89
C ALA A 138 -18.00 4.44 12.25
N ALA A 139 -17.54 3.45 13.01
CA ALA A 139 -16.72 2.35 12.48
C ALA A 139 -17.48 1.52 11.44
N CYS A 140 -18.75 1.19 11.70
CA CYS A 140 -19.62 0.52 10.73
C CYS A 140 -19.77 1.30 9.43
N GLY A 141 -20.03 2.61 9.52
CA GLY A 141 -20.12 3.50 8.36
C GLY A 141 -18.81 3.56 7.57
N ALA A 142 -17.67 3.68 8.25
CA ALA A 142 -16.36 3.72 7.63
C ALA A 142 -16.03 2.43 6.86
N VAL A 143 -16.32 1.26 7.42
CA VAL A 143 -16.07 -0.02 6.73
C VAL A 143 -17.04 -0.20 5.56
N ALA A 144 -18.31 0.21 5.69
CA ALA A 144 -19.25 0.19 4.57
C ALA A 144 -18.80 1.10 3.42
N MET A 145 -18.31 2.31 3.70
CA MET A 145 -17.70 3.18 2.69
C MET A 145 -16.46 2.55 2.05
N LYS A 146 -15.62 1.88 2.85
CA LYS A 146 -14.46 1.16 2.31
C LYS A 146 -14.88 0.01 1.38
N ARG A 147 -15.99 -0.67 1.67
CA ARG A 147 -16.57 -1.70 0.77
C ARG A 147 -17.07 -1.09 -0.53
N ALA A 148 -17.66 0.10 -0.51
CA ALA A 148 -18.10 0.79 -1.73
C ALA A 148 -16.90 1.19 -2.61
N ALA A 149 -15.84 1.72 -2.00
CA ALA A 149 -14.75 2.39 -2.71
C ALA A 149 -13.48 1.56 -2.94
N SER A 150 -13.44 0.28 -2.53
CA SER A 150 -12.23 -0.54 -2.63
C SER A 150 -12.55 -1.99 -2.96
N SER A 151 -11.51 -2.76 -3.32
CA SER A 151 -11.67 -4.20 -3.52
C SER A 151 -12.14 -4.88 -2.24
N LYS A 152 -12.79 -6.05 -2.38
CA LYS A 152 -13.24 -6.85 -1.24
C LYS A 152 -12.10 -7.16 -0.27
N ALA A 153 -10.92 -7.49 -0.78
CA ALA A 153 -9.77 -7.87 0.05
C ALA A 153 -9.30 -6.71 0.93
N ASP A 154 -9.25 -5.48 0.39
CA ASP A 154 -8.84 -4.30 1.15
C ASP A 154 -9.91 -3.88 2.16
N ALA A 155 -11.18 -3.98 1.77
CA ALA A 155 -12.28 -3.70 2.68
C ALA A 155 -12.34 -4.71 3.84
N ASP A 156 -12.05 -5.99 3.59
CA ASP A 156 -11.99 -7.02 4.64
C ASP A 156 -10.76 -6.84 5.56
N ALA A 157 -9.62 -6.39 5.02
CA ALA A 157 -8.45 -6.02 5.83
C ALA A 157 -8.75 -4.82 6.74
N TYR A 158 -9.39 -3.79 6.20
CA TYR A 158 -9.82 -2.61 6.97
C TYR A 158 -10.89 -2.96 8.01
N ALA A 159 -11.85 -3.81 7.67
CA ALA A 159 -12.84 -4.36 8.58
C ALA A 159 -12.19 -5.04 9.79
N SER A 160 -11.15 -5.84 9.55
CA SER A 160 -10.41 -6.53 10.62
C SER A 160 -9.72 -5.56 11.57
N GLN A 161 -9.17 -4.45 11.05
CA GLN A 161 -8.56 -3.40 11.87
C GLN A 161 -9.60 -2.68 12.75
N MET A 162 -10.75 -2.34 12.17
CA MET A 162 -11.86 -1.70 12.92
C MET A 162 -12.47 -2.64 13.96
N ALA A 163 -12.59 -3.92 13.65
CA ALA A 163 -13.01 -4.94 14.62
C ALA A 163 -12.04 -5.02 15.81
N GLY A 164 -10.73 -4.99 15.55
CA GLY A 164 -9.70 -4.94 16.59
C GLY A 164 -9.81 -3.70 17.48
N MET A 165 -10.06 -2.53 16.89
CA MET A 165 -10.26 -1.28 17.62
C MET A 165 -11.51 -1.35 18.53
N LEU A 166 -12.65 -1.83 18.02
CA LEU A 166 -13.88 -1.90 18.81
C LEU A 166 -13.80 -2.92 19.95
N ARG A 167 -13.06 -4.02 19.78
CA ARG A 167 -12.79 -4.96 20.87
C ARG A 167 -11.99 -4.31 22.01
N GLN A 168 -11.06 -3.40 21.70
CA GLN A 168 -10.33 -2.64 22.73
C GLN A 168 -11.23 -1.68 23.50
N MET A 169 -12.37 -1.31 22.92
CA MET A 169 -13.42 -0.51 23.56
C MET A 169 -14.46 -1.35 24.29
N ASP A 170 -14.14 -2.63 24.57
CA ASP A 170 -14.99 -3.61 25.27
C ASP A 170 -16.33 -3.89 24.57
N SER A 171 -16.37 -3.74 23.25
CA SER A 171 -17.53 -4.15 22.46
C SER A 171 -17.57 -5.68 22.31
N THR A 172 -18.58 -6.32 22.88
CA THR A 172 -18.73 -7.78 22.86
C THR A 172 -19.40 -8.32 21.60
N THR A 173 -20.12 -7.47 20.86
CA THR A 173 -20.86 -7.84 19.63
C THR A 173 -20.85 -6.71 18.61
N SER A 174 -20.61 -7.04 17.33
CA SER A 174 -20.65 -6.04 16.26
C SER A 174 -22.09 -5.55 16.08
N PRO A 175 -22.35 -4.24 16.11
CA PRO A 175 -23.67 -3.70 15.84
C PRO A 175 -24.01 -3.67 14.33
N CYS A 176 -23.08 -4.11 13.46
CA CYS A 176 -23.22 -4.14 12.01
C CYS A 176 -22.67 -5.47 11.42
N PRO A 177 -23.32 -6.62 11.71
CA PRO A 177 -22.85 -7.94 11.27
C PRO A 177 -22.74 -8.07 9.74
N GLU A 178 -23.50 -7.30 8.99
CA GLU A 178 -23.45 -7.22 7.53
C GLU A 178 -22.20 -6.51 6.99
N VAL A 179 -21.50 -5.73 7.83
CA VAL A 179 -20.28 -5.01 7.45
C VAL A 179 -19.05 -5.76 7.94
N PHE A 180 -19.05 -6.20 9.20
CA PHE A 180 -18.02 -7.06 9.78
C PHE A 180 -18.47 -7.70 11.08
N THR A 181 -17.87 -8.84 11.41
CA THR A 181 -18.10 -9.56 12.67
C THR A 181 -16.88 -9.45 13.57
N PHE A 182 -17.09 -9.69 14.86
CA PHE A 182 -15.99 -10.01 15.78
C PHE A 182 -15.68 -11.49 15.65
#